data_AF-A0A1I5UNM1-F1
#
_entry.id   AF-A0A1I5UNM1-F1
#
_cell.length_a   1.000
_cell.length_b   1.000
_cell.length_c   1.000
_cell.angle_alpha   90.00
_cell.angle_beta   90.00
_cell.angle_gamma   90.00
#
_symmetry.space_group_name_H-M   'P 1'
#
loop_
_entity.id
_entity.type
_entity.pdbx_description
1 polymer ?
#
loop_
_entity_poly.entity_id
_entity_poly.type
_entity_poly.pdbx_seq_one_letter_code
_entity_poly.pdbx_strand_id
1 'polypeptide(L)'
;MTAMSRKKKQNPIGLLIIWLLSLLLIIFTVLATLVIWLGWVACELLYGKYPRTPAEADILLQEYEEEELTQVEAHIEQIEKRLTRVASEGQHLRRRKDGMFHAGSALGAKLNAEANELLQDLSDSKAICHELLTLPDERLRDWTVPLSRLIAFRWAVATYISCGLYGLALKPSSVVLMQGLILDWLGKYLPSLPLPIYGAMALASIVSACIGGAAYLFYNRFIYNHYSSQLEDS
;
A
#
# COMPACT_ATOMS: atom_id res chain seq x y z
N MET A 1 66.13 -19.51 -16.78
CA MET A 1 65.05 -19.78 -15.81
C MET A 1 63.77 -19.13 -16.31
N THR A 2 62.95 -19.89 -17.01
CA THR A 2 61.68 -19.47 -17.58
C THR A 2 60.58 -19.54 -16.51
N ALA A 3 60.06 -18.39 -16.10
CA ALA A 3 58.92 -18.31 -15.21
C ALA A 3 57.67 -18.81 -15.95
N MET A 4 57.23 -20.04 -15.63
CA MET A 4 55.94 -20.57 -16.05
C MET A 4 54.83 -19.67 -15.50
N SER A 5 54.18 -18.93 -16.41
CA SER A 5 52.88 -18.30 -16.17
C SER A 5 51.86 -19.38 -15.79
N ARG A 6 51.49 -19.45 -14.51
CA ARG A 6 50.36 -20.25 -14.03
C ARG A 6 49.08 -19.63 -14.58
N LYS A 7 48.61 -20.10 -15.73
CA LYS A 7 47.23 -19.87 -16.19
C LYS A 7 46.27 -20.47 -15.16
N LYS A 8 45.64 -19.59 -14.36
CA LYS A 8 44.57 -19.96 -13.42
C LYS A 8 43.47 -20.64 -14.23
N LYS A 9 43.18 -21.91 -13.93
CA LYS A 9 42.13 -22.71 -14.60
C LYS A 9 40.79 -22.00 -14.33
N GLN A 10 40.30 -21.23 -15.31
CA GLN A 10 39.02 -20.52 -15.19
C GLN A 10 37.92 -21.57 -15.11
N ASN A 11 37.17 -21.57 -14.00
CA ASN A 11 35.98 -22.40 -13.87
C ASN A 11 34.88 -21.82 -14.77
N PRO A 12 34.42 -22.55 -15.80
CA PRO A 12 33.44 -22.04 -16.76
C PRO A 12 32.11 -21.68 -16.08
N ILE A 13 31.74 -22.41 -15.03
CA ILE A 13 30.54 -22.15 -14.21
C ILE A 13 30.67 -20.82 -13.46
N GLY A 14 31.83 -20.54 -12.84
CA GLY A 14 32.05 -19.29 -12.12
C GLY A 14 32.04 -18.08 -13.03
N LEU A 15 32.54 -18.24 -14.26
CA LEU A 15 32.52 -17.19 -15.28
C LEU A 15 31.08 -16.89 -15.74
N LEU A 16 30.25 -17.93 -15.91
CA LEU A 16 28.83 -17.79 -16.25
C LEU A 16 28.02 -17.08 -15.15
N ILE A 17 28.29 -17.39 -13.87
CA ILE A 17 27.64 -16.71 -12.73
C ILE A 17 27.97 -15.21 -12.71
N ILE A 18 29.26 -14.85 -12.85
CA ILE A 18 29.69 -13.44 -12.87
C ILE A 18 29.05 -12.71 -14.06
N TRP A 19 28.97 -13.37 -15.21
CA TRP A 19 28.33 -12.83 -16.42
C TRP A 19 26.85 -12.53 -16.17
N LEU A 20 26.08 -13.49 -15.64
CA LEU A 20 24.66 -13.31 -15.31
C LEU A 20 24.43 -12.19 -14.28
N LEU A 21 25.24 -12.14 -13.22
CA LEU A 21 25.13 -11.10 -12.19
C LEU A 21 25.42 -9.71 -12.75
N SER A 22 26.41 -9.58 -13.64
CA SER A 22 26.75 -8.31 -14.28
C SER A 22 25.63 -7.82 -15.20
N LEU A 23 25.02 -8.74 -15.96
CA LEU A 23 23.86 -8.41 -16.79
C LEU A 23 22.67 -7.96 -15.93
N LEU A 24 22.38 -8.68 -14.84
CA LEU A 24 21.32 -8.33 -13.91
C LEU A 24 21.57 -6.96 -13.27
N LEU A 25 22.80 -6.66 -12.88
CA LEU A 25 23.21 -5.35 -12.35
C LEU A 25 22.93 -4.23 -13.37
N ILE A 26 23.28 -4.43 -14.64
CA ILE A 26 23.03 -3.45 -15.71
C ILE A 26 21.54 -3.22 -15.90
N ILE A 27 20.77 -4.31 -16.06
CA ILE A 27 19.30 -4.23 -16.25
C ILE A 27 18.65 -3.53 -15.07
N PHE A 28 19.03 -3.93 -13.85
CA PHE A 28 18.52 -3.30 -12.63
C PHE A 28 18.86 -1.81 -12.57
N THR A 29 20.10 -1.42 -12.87
CA THR A 29 20.54 -0.02 -12.82
C THR A 29 19.73 0.85 -13.78
N VAL A 30 19.52 0.37 -15.01
CA VAL A 30 18.73 1.08 -16.03
C VAL A 30 17.27 1.21 -15.59
N LEU A 31 16.64 0.10 -15.20
CA LEU A 31 15.25 0.09 -14.78
C LEU A 31 15.03 0.94 -13.52
N ALA A 32 15.87 0.77 -12.50
CA ALA A 32 15.76 1.52 -11.26
C ALA A 32 15.97 3.03 -11.49
N THR A 33 16.96 3.43 -12.30
CA THR A 33 17.17 4.84 -12.63
C THR A 33 15.95 5.42 -13.35
N LEU A 34 15.40 4.69 -14.33
CA LEU A 34 14.21 5.11 -15.06
C LEU A 34 13.00 5.24 -14.13
N VAL A 35 12.76 4.25 -13.28
CA VAL A 35 11.64 4.26 -12.31
C VAL A 35 11.80 5.38 -11.29
N ILE A 36 13.00 5.64 -10.78
CA ILE A 36 13.25 6.73 -9.81
C ILE A 36 12.92 8.08 -10.44
N TRP A 37 13.45 8.38 -11.63
CA TRP A 37 13.24 9.67 -12.28
C TRP A 37 11.83 9.84 -12.83
N LEU A 38 11.33 8.88 -13.61
CA LEU A 38 9.98 8.98 -14.17
C LEU A 38 8.91 8.87 -13.08
N GLY A 39 9.10 8.00 -12.09
CA GLY A 39 8.19 7.85 -10.96
C GLY A 39 8.15 9.12 -10.10
N TRP A 40 9.30 9.76 -9.86
CA TRP A 40 9.33 11.06 -9.19
C TRP A 40 8.60 12.15 -9.97
N VAL A 41 8.89 12.31 -11.27
CA VAL A 41 8.22 13.31 -12.12
C VAL A 41 6.72 13.06 -12.17
N ALA A 42 6.28 11.81 -12.37
CA ALA A 42 4.86 11.45 -12.38
C ALA A 42 4.20 11.78 -11.04
N CYS A 43 4.84 11.42 -9.91
CA CYS A 43 4.29 11.71 -8.58
C CYS A 43 4.24 13.21 -8.28
N GLU A 44 5.24 14.00 -8.66
CA GLU A 44 5.19 15.46 -8.47
C GLU A 44 4.09 16.11 -9.32
N LEU A 45 3.90 15.64 -10.57
CA LEU A 45 2.85 16.17 -11.44
C LEU A 45 1.45 15.82 -10.93
N LEU A 46 1.25 14.58 -10.47
CA LEU A 46 -0.05 14.10 -10.00
C LEU A 46 -0.37 14.56 -8.58
N TYR A 47 0.63 14.60 -7.70
CA TYR A 47 0.43 14.73 -6.26
C TYR A 47 1.18 15.91 -5.63
N GLY A 48 1.88 16.75 -6.40
CA GLY A 48 2.61 17.91 -5.86
C GLY A 48 1.71 18.92 -5.12
N LYS A 49 0.42 18.97 -5.49
CA LYS A 49 -0.63 19.78 -4.85
C LYS A 49 -1.65 18.93 -4.06
N TYR A 50 -1.35 17.66 -3.80
CA TYR A 50 -2.26 16.78 -3.07
C TYR A 50 -2.48 17.32 -1.64
N PRO A 51 -3.69 17.18 -1.07
CA PRO A 51 -3.99 17.62 0.29
C PRO A 51 -2.95 17.11 1.29
N ARG A 52 -2.40 18.02 2.11
CA ARG A 52 -1.32 17.69 3.04
C ARG A 52 -1.83 17.35 4.43
N THR A 53 -3.08 17.70 4.72
CA THR A 53 -3.73 17.42 5.99
C THR A 53 -5.03 16.65 5.77
N PRO A 54 -5.47 15.85 6.76
CA PRO A 54 -6.77 15.17 6.73
C PRO A 54 -7.95 16.11 6.51
N ALA A 55 -7.88 17.30 7.09
CA ALA A 55 -8.93 18.31 7.01
C ALA A 55 -9.06 18.89 5.59
N GLU A 56 -7.98 18.95 4.83
CA GLU A 56 -8.03 19.31 3.40
C GLU A 56 -8.51 18.16 2.51
N ALA A 57 -8.55 16.94 3.04
CA ALA A 57 -8.84 15.71 2.31
C ALA A 57 -10.24 15.14 2.61
N ASP A 58 -11.06 15.86 3.38
CA ASP A 58 -12.44 15.48 3.74
C ASP A 58 -12.56 14.01 4.19
N ILE A 59 -11.67 13.57 5.08
CA ILE A 59 -11.57 12.17 5.55
C ILE A 59 -12.74 11.78 6.45
N LEU A 60 -13.25 12.73 7.25
CA LEU A 60 -14.36 12.50 8.18
C LEU A 60 -15.67 12.24 7.42
N LEU A 61 -16.66 11.71 8.15
CA LEU A 61 -18.03 11.65 7.65
C LEU A 61 -18.51 13.06 7.32
N GLN A 62 -19.15 13.20 6.16
CA GLN A 62 -19.79 14.44 5.78
C GLN A 62 -21.14 14.57 6.49
N GLU A 63 -21.67 15.80 6.62
CA GLU A 63 -22.91 16.05 7.36
C GLU A 63 -24.07 15.14 6.90
N TYR A 64 -24.21 14.89 5.59
CA TYR A 64 -25.25 14.00 5.08
C TYR A 64 -25.03 12.52 5.46
N GLU A 65 -23.78 12.08 5.61
CA GLU A 65 -23.43 10.70 5.98
C GLU A 65 -23.66 10.47 7.47
N GLU A 66 -23.39 11.48 8.28
CA GLU A 66 -23.70 11.49 9.70
C GLU A 66 -25.22 11.50 9.95
N GLU A 67 -25.96 12.30 9.17
CA GLU A 67 -27.43 12.27 9.18
C GLU A 67 -27.97 10.90 8.76
N GLU A 68 -27.43 10.30 7.69
CA GLU A 68 -27.81 8.97 7.23
C GLU A 68 -27.52 7.89 8.28
N LEU A 69 -26.32 7.92 8.90
CA LEU A 69 -25.94 7.02 9.97
C LEU A 69 -26.92 7.12 11.14
N THR A 70 -27.23 8.35 11.59
CA THR A 70 -28.17 8.60 12.69
C THR A 70 -29.57 8.07 12.36
N GLN A 71 -30.03 8.25 11.11
CA GLN A 71 -31.32 7.73 10.66
C GLN A 71 -31.37 6.21 10.65
N VAL A 72 -30.31 5.56 10.15
CA VAL A 72 -30.19 4.10 10.09
C VAL A 72 -30.11 3.51 11.50
N GLU A 73 -29.35 4.12 12.41
CA GLU A 73 -29.27 3.70 13.81
C GLU A 73 -30.63 3.80 14.52
N ALA A 74 -31.34 4.91 14.32
CA ALA A 74 -32.70 5.07 14.84
C ALA A 74 -33.66 4.02 14.25
N HIS A 75 -33.52 3.67 12.98
CA HIS A 75 -34.31 2.64 12.33
C HIS A 75 -34.01 1.24 12.89
N ILE A 76 -32.74 0.90 13.12
CA ILE A 76 -32.33 -0.35 13.77
C ILE A 76 -32.96 -0.46 15.16
N GLU A 77 -32.91 0.61 15.96
CA GLU A 77 -33.50 0.61 17.31
C GLU A 77 -35.03 0.39 17.25
N GLN A 78 -35.71 0.98 16.27
CA GLN A 78 -37.14 0.75 16.04
C GLN A 78 -37.45 -0.69 15.66
N ILE A 79 -36.67 -1.29 14.76
CA ILE A 79 -36.82 -2.69 14.35
C ILE A 79 -36.60 -3.62 15.55
N GLU A 80 -35.55 -3.41 16.33
CA GLU A 80 -35.25 -4.21 17.53
C GLU A 80 -36.37 -4.09 18.57
N LYS A 81 -36.91 -2.87 18.79
CA LYS A 81 -38.11 -2.65 19.62
C LYS A 81 -39.33 -3.38 19.06
N ARG A 82 -39.53 -3.44 17.74
CA ARG A 82 -40.66 -4.17 17.15
C ARG A 82 -40.48 -5.68 17.27
N LEU A 83 -39.29 -6.21 17.04
CA LEU A 83 -38.96 -7.62 17.20
C LEU A 83 -39.19 -8.10 18.64
N THR A 84 -38.79 -7.31 19.65
CA THR A 84 -39.09 -7.63 21.06
C THR A 84 -40.59 -7.62 21.34
N ARG A 85 -41.35 -6.67 20.76
CA ARG A 85 -42.81 -6.65 20.85
C ARG A 85 -43.44 -7.88 20.19
N VAL A 86 -43.04 -8.26 18.98
CA VAL A 86 -43.48 -9.49 18.30
C VAL A 86 -43.22 -10.73 19.16
N ALA A 87 -42.04 -10.80 19.80
CA ALA A 87 -41.71 -11.89 20.71
C ALA A 87 -42.64 -11.94 21.94
N SER A 88 -43.02 -10.78 22.50
CA SER A 88 -43.98 -10.67 23.60
C SER A 88 -45.41 -11.02 23.17
N GLU A 89 -45.86 -10.55 22.00
CA GLU A 89 -47.18 -10.83 21.43
C GLU A 89 -47.35 -12.34 21.20
N GLY A 90 -46.32 -13.03 20.71
CA GLY A 90 -46.36 -14.47 20.48
C GLY A 90 -46.00 -15.34 21.69
N GLN A 91 -45.75 -14.79 22.88
CA GLN A 91 -45.28 -15.55 24.05
C GLN A 91 -46.25 -16.67 24.47
N HIS A 92 -47.55 -16.49 24.24
CA HIS A 92 -48.59 -17.46 24.53
C HIS A 92 -48.77 -18.54 23.42
N LEU A 93 -48.09 -18.38 22.29
CA LEU A 93 -48.17 -19.32 21.17
C LEU A 93 -47.17 -20.47 21.35
N ARG A 94 -47.60 -21.68 20.98
CA ARG A 94 -46.70 -22.83 20.94
C ARG A 94 -45.57 -22.56 19.95
N ARG A 95 -44.32 -22.76 20.36
CA ARG A 95 -43.14 -22.64 19.49
C ARG A 95 -42.74 -24.00 18.91
N ARG A 96 -42.12 -23.95 17.73
CA ARG A 96 -41.48 -25.09 17.08
C ARG A 96 -40.02 -25.21 17.58
N LYS A 97 -39.35 -26.31 17.22
CA LYS A 97 -37.94 -26.59 17.59
C LYS A 97 -36.93 -25.59 16.98
N ASP A 98 -37.31 -24.91 15.91
CA ASP A 98 -36.57 -23.84 15.23
C ASP A 98 -36.68 -22.48 15.95
N GLY A 99 -37.46 -22.37 17.03
CA GLY A 99 -37.68 -21.13 17.77
C GLY A 99 -38.84 -20.27 17.24
N MET A 100 -39.41 -20.60 16.08
CA MET A 100 -40.51 -19.87 15.44
C MET A 100 -41.88 -20.25 16.01
N PHE A 101 -42.88 -19.39 15.85
CA PHE A 101 -44.25 -19.69 16.28
C PHE A 101 -44.86 -20.81 15.42
N HIS A 102 -45.73 -21.62 16.01
CA HIS A 102 -46.40 -22.69 15.27
C HIS A 102 -47.38 -22.09 14.24
N ALA A 103 -47.11 -22.31 12.95
CA ALA A 103 -47.90 -21.80 11.82
C ALA A 103 -49.33 -22.40 11.69
N GLY A 104 -49.78 -23.16 12.69
CA GLY A 104 -51.14 -23.71 12.75
C GLY A 104 -52.17 -22.68 13.22
N SER A 105 -51.70 -21.55 13.77
CA SER A 105 -52.52 -20.38 14.10
C SER A 105 -52.25 -19.28 13.08
N ALA A 106 -53.30 -18.63 12.58
CA ALA A 106 -53.17 -17.48 11.68
C ALA A 106 -52.31 -16.36 12.29
N LEU A 107 -52.38 -16.18 13.62
CA LEU A 107 -51.53 -15.22 14.34
C LEU A 107 -50.05 -15.65 14.32
N GLY A 108 -49.76 -16.94 14.53
CA GLY A 108 -48.40 -17.45 14.50
C GLY A 108 -47.75 -17.34 13.12
N ALA A 109 -48.51 -17.60 12.05
CA ALA A 109 -48.04 -17.40 10.67
C ALA A 109 -47.75 -15.93 10.37
N LYS A 110 -48.64 -15.01 10.81
CA LYS A 110 -48.45 -13.56 10.64
C LYS A 110 -47.22 -13.03 11.38
N LEU A 111 -47.06 -13.39 12.65
CA LEU A 111 -45.91 -12.95 13.47
C LEU A 111 -44.58 -13.50 12.94
N ASN A 112 -44.56 -14.72 12.39
CA ASN A 112 -43.36 -15.26 11.75
C ASN A 112 -43.00 -14.53 10.46
N ALA A 113 -44.00 -14.16 9.64
CA ALA A 113 -43.77 -13.41 8.41
C ALA A 113 -43.21 -12.01 8.73
N GLU A 114 -43.84 -11.31 9.68
CA GLU A 114 -43.38 -10.01 10.16
C GLU A 114 -41.98 -10.09 10.79
N ALA A 115 -41.70 -11.10 11.61
CA ALA A 115 -40.37 -11.28 12.19
C ALA A 115 -39.29 -11.51 11.13
N ASN A 116 -39.59 -12.29 10.07
CA ASN A 116 -38.64 -12.53 9.00
C ASN A 116 -38.35 -11.26 8.18
N GLU A 117 -39.38 -10.48 7.87
CA GLU A 117 -39.24 -9.18 7.18
C GLU A 117 -38.38 -8.23 8.01
N LEU A 118 -38.71 -8.06 9.30
CA LEU A 118 -37.93 -7.23 10.22
C LEU A 118 -36.48 -7.70 10.39
N LEU A 119 -36.23 -9.01 10.40
CA LEU A 119 -34.86 -9.53 10.49
C LEU A 119 -34.05 -9.25 9.23
N GLN A 120 -34.68 -9.26 8.06
CA GLN A 120 -34.04 -8.88 6.80
C GLN A 120 -33.75 -7.37 6.76
N ASP A 121 -34.73 -6.54 7.13
CA ASP A 121 -34.55 -5.09 7.21
C ASP A 121 -33.45 -4.72 8.22
N LEU A 122 -33.36 -5.44 9.33
CA LEU A 122 -32.30 -5.28 10.33
C LEU A 122 -30.93 -5.67 9.78
N SER A 123 -30.82 -6.75 9.00
CA SER A 123 -29.55 -7.12 8.39
C SER A 123 -29.10 -6.09 7.37
N ASP A 124 -30.02 -5.57 6.56
CA ASP A 124 -29.74 -4.58 5.53
C ASP A 124 -29.33 -3.24 6.18
N SER A 125 -30.05 -2.81 7.22
CA SER A 125 -29.70 -1.60 7.98
C SER A 125 -28.35 -1.72 8.68
N LYS A 126 -28.03 -2.89 9.25
CA LYS A 126 -26.71 -3.14 9.87
C LYS A 126 -25.59 -3.15 8.82
N ALA A 127 -25.87 -3.61 7.61
CA ALA A 127 -24.90 -3.55 6.52
C ALA A 127 -24.61 -2.09 6.11
N ILE A 128 -25.64 -1.25 5.95
CA ILE A 128 -25.48 0.18 5.64
C ILE A 128 -24.69 0.89 6.75
N CYS A 129 -25.04 0.64 8.02
CA CYS A 129 -24.32 1.20 9.15
C CYS A 129 -22.84 0.82 9.14
N HIS A 130 -22.53 -0.46 8.86
CA HIS A 130 -21.15 -0.91 8.77
C HIS A 130 -20.40 -0.25 7.61
N GLU A 131 -21.03 -0.13 6.44
CA GLU A 131 -20.47 0.55 5.27
C GLU A 131 -20.12 2.01 5.60
N LEU A 132 -21.06 2.77 6.16
CA LEU A 132 -20.85 4.16 6.55
C LEU A 132 -19.69 4.32 7.54
N LEU A 133 -19.61 3.44 8.55
CA LEU A 133 -18.53 3.47 9.55
C LEU A 133 -17.15 3.10 8.96
N THR A 134 -17.10 2.40 7.83
CA THR A 134 -15.83 2.07 7.16
C THR A 134 -15.31 3.15 6.22
N LEU A 135 -16.18 4.06 5.73
CA LEU A 135 -15.81 5.11 4.78
C LEU A 135 -14.64 5.99 5.24
N PRO A 136 -14.54 6.44 6.50
CA PRO A 136 -13.41 7.26 6.93
C PRO A 136 -12.07 6.52 6.86
N ASP A 137 -12.03 5.22 7.19
CA ASP A 137 -10.81 4.42 7.09
C ASP A 137 -10.40 4.21 5.63
N GLU A 138 -11.37 3.99 4.74
CA GLU A 138 -11.12 3.86 3.31
C GLU A 138 -10.55 5.16 2.72
N ARG A 139 -11.19 6.30 3.01
CA ARG A 139 -10.70 7.63 2.61
C ARG A 139 -9.30 7.90 3.15
N LEU A 140 -9.03 7.51 4.40
CA LEU A 140 -7.71 7.65 5.01
C LEU A 140 -6.66 6.83 4.25
N ARG A 141 -6.95 5.58 3.92
CA ARG A 141 -6.03 4.74 3.13
C ARG A 141 -5.78 5.33 1.75
N ASP A 142 -6.83 5.75 1.07
CA ASP A 142 -6.75 6.33 -0.27
C ASP A 142 -5.98 7.65 -0.28
N TRP A 143 -6.03 8.41 0.81
CA TRP A 143 -5.24 9.62 0.98
C TRP A 143 -3.77 9.36 1.35
N THR A 144 -3.50 8.39 2.23
CA THR A 144 -2.13 8.10 2.72
C THR A 144 -1.21 7.46 1.67
N VAL A 145 -1.75 6.61 0.79
CA VAL A 145 -1.00 5.91 -0.26
C VAL A 145 -0.32 6.87 -1.26
N PRO A 146 -0.99 7.83 -1.91
CA PRO A 146 -0.33 8.76 -2.83
C PRO A 146 0.67 9.67 -2.14
N LEU A 147 0.37 10.13 -0.91
CA LEU A 147 1.26 10.97 -0.14
C LEU A 147 2.57 10.24 0.24
N SER A 148 2.45 8.99 0.70
CA SER A 148 3.61 8.16 1.02
C SER A 148 4.46 7.83 -0.21
N ARG A 149 3.84 7.60 -1.38
CA ARG A 149 4.56 7.44 -2.66
C ARG A 149 5.34 8.69 -3.03
N LEU A 150 4.73 9.87 -2.94
CA LEU A 150 5.40 11.14 -3.22
C LEU A 150 6.64 11.34 -2.34
N ILE A 151 6.49 11.15 -1.03
CA ILE A 151 7.60 11.25 -0.07
C ILE A 151 8.69 10.21 -0.37
N ALA A 152 8.30 8.97 -0.67
CA ALA A 152 9.22 7.89 -1.02
C ALA A 152 10.07 8.21 -2.25
N PHE A 153 9.47 8.74 -3.32
CA PHE A 153 10.20 9.13 -4.52
C PHE A 153 11.13 10.33 -4.27
N ARG A 154 10.73 11.30 -3.44
CA ARG A 154 11.62 12.40 -3.02
C ARG A 154 12.86 11.87 -2.29
N TRP A 155 12.67 10.93 -1.36
CA TRP A 155 13.78 10.25 -0.67
C TRP A 155 14.66 9.46 -1.64
N ALA A 156 14.05 8.73 -2.60
CA ALA A 156 14.78 7.98 -3.61
C ALA A 156 15.66 8.91 -4.47
N VAL A 157 15.12 10.04 -4.96
CA VAL A 157 15.89 11.00 -5.77
C VAL A 157 16.98 11.68 -4.96
N ALA A 158 16.68 12.15 -3.74
CA ALA A 158 17.67 12.77 -2.86
C ALA A 158 18.83 11.81 -2.56
N THR A 159 18.51 10.53 -2.30
CA THR A 159 19.50 9.47 -2.09
C THR A 159 20.30 9.18 -3.35
N TYR A 160 19.64 9.18 -4.52
CA TYR A 160 20.29 8.89 -5.79
C TYR A 160 21.36 9.93 -6.11
N ILE A 161 21.00 11.21 -5.98
CA ILE A 161 21.92 12.32 -6.21
C ILE A 161 23.06 12.28 -5.19
N SER A 162 22.75 12.13 -3.91
CA SER A 162 23.76 12.13 -2.83
C SER A 162 24.73 10.96 -2.96
N CYS A 163 24.22 9.76 -3.24
CA CYS A 163 25.04 8.55 -3.41
C CYS A 163 25.85 8.59 -4.71
N GLY A 164 25.29 9.15 -5.78
CA GLY A 164 25.99 9.38 -7.04
C GLY A 164 27.18 10.31 -6.85
N LEU A 165 26.98 11.46 -6.19
CA LEU A 165 28.05 12.41 -5.86
C LEU A 165 29.13 11.77 -4.97
N TYR A 166 28.72 11.02 -3.94
CA TYR A 166 29.62 10.25 -3.09
C TYR A 166 30.47 9.25 -3.89
N GLY A 167 29.84 8.48 -4.79
CA GLY A 167 30.51 7.49 -5.62
C GLY A 167 31.53 8.10 -6.59
N LEU A 168 31.22 9.28 -7.15
CA LEU A 168 32.11 10.00 -8.03
C LEU A 168 33.31 10.62 -7.31
N ALA A 169 33.08 11.20 -6.12
CA ALA A 169 34.11 11.90 -5.35
C ALA A 169 35.09 10.94 -4.67
N LEU A 170 34.57 9.94 -3.93
CA LEU A 170 35.41 9.07 -3.10
C LEU A 170 35.87 7.80 -3.80
N LYS A 171 35.21 7.43 -4.91
CA LYS A 171 35.54 6.25 -5.73
C LYS A 171 35.74 4.99 -4.88
N PRO A 172 34.76 4.60 -4.04
CA PRO A 172 34.89 3.41 -3.21
C PRO A 172 35.12 2.16 -4.09
N SER A 173 35.76 1.13 -3.52
CA SER A 173 36.10 -0.10 -4.23
C SER A 173 34.90 -0.77 -4.92
N SER A 174 33.71 -0.67 -4.32
CA SER A 174 32.45 -1.14 -4.90
C SER A 174 32.10 -0.44 -6.22
N VAL A 175 32.23 0.89 -6.29
CA VAL A 175 31.95 1.69 -7.49
C VAL A 175 32.95 1.36 -8.59
N VAL A 176 34.23 1.23 -8.26
CA VAL A 176 35.28 0.87 -9.24
C VAL A 176 35.03 -0.53 -9.80
N LEU A 177 34.64 -1.48 -8.94
CA LEU A 177 34.31 -2.84 -9.36
C LEU A 177 33.07 -2.86 -10.27
N MET A 178 31.99 -2.19 -9.89
CA MET A 178 30.77 -2.09 -10.70
C MET A 178 31.05 -1.40 -12.06
N GLN A 179 31.86 -0.34 -12.06
CA GLN A 179 32.31 0.32 -13.29
C GLN A 179 33.02 -0.66 -14.23
N GLY A 180 33.93 -1.48 -13.70
CA GLY A 180 34.64 -2.50 -14.47
C GLY A 180 33.68 -3.51 -15.09
N LEU A 181 32.76 -4.07 -14.30
CA LEU A 181 31.76 -5.03 -14.78
C LEU A 181 30.87 -4.44 -15.90
N ILE A 182 30.47 -3.17 -15.77
CA ILE A 182 29.63 -2.51 -16.78
C ILE A 182 30.43 -2.26 -18.06
N LEU A 183 31.67 -1.76 -17.95
CA LEU A 183 32.51 -1.48 -19.12
C LEU A 183 32.95 -2.76 -19.84
N ASP A 184 33.17 -3.86 -19.13
CA ASP A 184 33.50 -5.15 -19.75
C ASP A 184 32.38 -5.63 -20.70
N TRP A 185 31.14 -5.29 -20.38
CA TRP A 185 29.95 -5.65 -21.15
C TRP A 185 29.57 -4.62 -22.21
N LEU A 186 29.53 -3.34 -21.83
CA LEU A 186 28.96 -2.25 -22.61
C LEU A 186 30.01 -1.26 -23.12
N GLY A 187 31.30 -1.45 -22.85
CA GLY A 187 32.36 -0.51 -23.20
C GLY A 187 32.54 -0.26 -24.70
N LYS A 188 31.98 -1.12 -25.56
CA LYS A 188 31.88 -0.87 -27.02
C LYS A 188 30.78 0.12 -27.40
N TYR A 189 29.77 0.28 -26.54
CA TYR A 189 28.57 1.09 -26.75
C TYR A 189 28.53 2.32 -25.84
N LEU A 190 29.35 2.35 -24.79
CA LEU A 190 29.42 3.43 -23.81
C LEU A 190 30.73 4.22 -23.96
N PRO A 191 30.69 5.57 -23.86
CA PRO A 191 31.91 6.37 -23.84
C PRO A 191 32.76 6.04 -22.61
N SER A 192 34.07 5.89 -22.81
CA SER A 192 35.02 5.79 -21.71
C SER A 192 35.20 7.16 -21.05
N LEU A 193 34.55 7.35 -19.90
CA LEU A 193 34.68 8.58 -19.12
C LEU A 193 35.78 8.42 -18.07
N PRO A 194 36.55 9.49 -17.75
CA PRO A 194 37.62 9.46 -16.76
C PRO A 194 37.12 9.27 -15.31
N LEU A 195 35.81 9.41 -15.11
CA LEU A 195 35.13 9.23 -13.84
C LEU A 195 34.32 7.92 -13.87
N PRO A 196 34.22 7.19 -12.74
CA PRO A 196 33.49 5.93 -12.66
C PRO A 196 31.96 6.15 -12.58
N ILE A 197 31.41 6.82 -13.59
CA ILE A 197 30.02 7.28 -13.62
C ILE A 197 29.04 6.11 -13.63
N TYR A 198 29.30 5.05 -14.41
CA TYR A 198 28.40 3.90 -14.48
C TYR A 198 28.37 3.11 -13.18
N GLY A 199 29.52 2.95 -12.52
CA GLY A 199 29.60 2.34 -11.20
C GLY A 199 28.91 3.17 -10.12
N ALA A 200 29.03 4.51 -10.18
CA ALA A 200 28.36 5.41 -9.26
C ALA A 200 26.83 5.39 -9.45
N MET A 201 26.37 5.37 -10.70
CA MET A 201 24.95 5.22 -11.03
C MET A 201 24.39 3.89 -10.52
N ALA A 202 25.11 2.79 -10.72
CA ALA A 202 24.69 1.47 -10.24
C ALA A 202 24.54 1.43 -8.72
N LEU A 203 25.55 1.93 -7.98
CA LEU A 203 25.47 2.03 -6.52
C LEU A 203 24.30 2.93 -6.09
N ALA A 204 24.16 4.11 -6.71
CA ALA A 204 23.10 5.05 -6.40
C ALA A 204 21.71 4.44 -6.66
N SER A 205 21.51 3.72 -7.76
CA SER A 205 20.25 3.02 -8.07
C SER A 205 19.89 2.00 -6.99
N ILE A 206 20.85 1.17 -6.56
CA ILE A 206 20.61 0.14 -5.54
C ILE A 206 20.20 0.79 -4.21
N VAL A 207 21.01 1.73 -3.72
CA VAL A 207 20.76 2.37 -2.42
C VAL A 207 19.45 3.15 -2.45
N SER A 208 19.16 3.85 -3.54
CA SER A 208 17.95 4.66 -3.68
C SER A 208 16.68 3.83 -3.80
N ALA A 209 16.74 2.68 -4.49
CA ALA A 209 15.60 1.76 -4.54
C ALA A 209 15.28 1.21 -3.14
N CYS A 210 16.31 0.84 -2.37
CA CYS A 210 16.14 0.36 -1.00
C CYS A 210 15.58 1.45 -0.07
N ILE A 211 16.17 2.66 -0.09
CA ILE A 211 15.72 3.77 0.76
C ILE A 211 14.32 4.24 0.35
N GLY A 212 14.03 4.33 -0.95
CA GLY A 212 12.71 4.69 -1.45
C GLY A 212 11.63 3.68 -1.02
N GLY A 213 11.90 2.38 -1.17
CA GLY A 213 10.98 1.34 -0.71
C GLY A 213 10.77 1.35 0.81
N ALA A 214 11.85 1.52 1.58
CA ALA A 214 11.76 1.63 3.03
C ALA A 214 10.98 2.89 3.47
N ALA A 215 11.22 4.03 2.81
CA ALA A 215 10.50 5.26 3.06
C ALA A 215 9.01 5.09 2.76
N TYR A 216 8.63 4.47 1.64
CA TYR A 216 7.23 4.19 1.33
C TYR A 216 6.55 3.40 2.45
N LEU A 217 7.13 2.27 2.86
CA LEU A 217 6.56 1.43 3.92
C LEU A 217 6.47 2.18 5.25
N PHE A 218 7.51 2.92 5.60
CA PHE A 218 7.57 3.69 6.84
C PHE A 218 6.51 4.80 6.86
N TYR A 219 6.48 5.66 5.85
CA TYR A 219 5.54 6.79 5.80
C TYR A 219 4.09 6.32 5.62
N ASN A 220 3.83 5.29 4.82
CA ASN A 220 2.49 4.75 4.68
C ASN A 220 1.95 4.27 6.04
N ARG A 221 2.75 3.51 6.78
CA ARG A 221 2.38 3.03 8.11
C ARG A 221 2.29 4.15 9.15
N PHE A 222 3.26 5.07 9.14
CA PHE A 222 3.32 6.16 10.11
C PHE A 222 2.16 7.13 9.96
N ILE A 223 1.90 7.58 8.73
CA ILE A 223 0.81 8.53 8.44
C ILE A 223 -0.53 7.86 8.74
N TYR A 224 -0.76 6.64 8.24
CA TYR A 224 -2.00 5.92 8.49
C TYR A 224 -2.27 5.74 9.99
N ASN A 225 -1.32 5.16 10.74
CA ASN A 225 -1.49 4.91 12.17
C ASN A 225 -1.67 6.20 13.00
N HIS A 226 -0.99 7.28 12.61
CA HIS A 226 -1.08 8.55 13.35
C HIS A 226 -2.45 9.20 13.22
N TYR A 227 -3.08 9.08 12.05
CA TYR A 227 -4.39 9.67 11.80
C TYR A 227 -5.53 8.72 12.12
N SER A 228 -5.35 7.41 11.99
CA SER A 228 -6.35 6.43 12.44
C SER A 228 -6.61 6.55 13.94
N SER A 229 -5.57 6.77 14.77
CA SER A 229 -5.75 6.99 16.21
C SER A 229 -6.51 8.28 16.52
N GLN A 230 -6.42 9.30 15.66
CA GLN A 230 -7.19 10.54 15.84
C GLN A 230 -8.67 10.38 15.48
N LEU A 231 -8.99 9.47 14.55
CA LEU A 231 -10.36 9.12 14.18
C LEU A 231 -11.05 8.28 15.26
N GLU A 232 -10.31 7.47 16.02
CA GLU A 232 -10.87 6.69 17.14
C GLU A 232 -11.19 7.57 18.37
N ASP A 233 -10.49 8.70 18.52
CA ASP A 233 -10.64 9.63 19.65
C ASP A 233 -11.69 10.74 19.39
N SER A 234 -12.19 10.87 18.16
CA SER A 234 -13.19 11.87 17.73
C SER A 234 -14.61 11.31 17.77
#